data_AF-A0AA38JDE0-F1
#
_entry.id   AF-A0AA38JDE0-F1
#
_cell.length_a   1.000
_cell.length_b   1.000
_cell.length_c   1.000
_cell.angle_alpha   90.00
_cell.angle_beta   90.00
_cell.angle_gamma   90.00
#
_symmetry.space_group_name_H-M   'P 1'
#
loop_
_entity.id
_entity.type
_entity.pdbx_description
1 polymer ?
#
loop_
_entity_poly.entity_id
_entity_poly.type
_entity_poly.pdbx_seq_one_letter_code
_entity_poly.pdbx_strand_id
1 'polypeptide(L)'
;MEWQEPFKKAVSYFKRSKYGECLRLLNYALENGGRDQYAIYDSRAAVHEKTSRLREALLDVKEAIRLAPNRWQCYSRAARLFLLIRKFDEASKMIDLALQKVKPSDDKNRTTLVALQSQVLESRKRLSCHVGMLPNELLSSIFIYLVEEDPVLIIKVSRVCHHWRWVALGDPVLWSTLVLSNKHPNRKSAWWIQRSKGRIRELCLRRTLSDQVDWSLEKLEGIQWGYLRSCQLEDIDILEQLEKAGAVHVISQLETLVIRDKLLDSREEFVSHLGDNLRNLTIDGAAHVFLGDLQVHSLVSLEVIRLGERWISDLFQFLVKNLSLRSLVVNSPFSSFHDNLGMPITLSHLTVLDYCYGTTQLFKFLRLPSLEVISIRSCVQTKYVVECLLESNTSRLKSISFDSCAHLPIPELIRVLSLNPLVSSFTLNKLGGGAVAPVLEALGSPDQMCPLLTHLDLSSSSEVESSLLTRIVISRLSAAIKPTSSRTEETMSESERPRVEKILSLIVDECTGITTDSLPWFRENVLYFSYVTRQGNGRR
;
A
#
# COMPACT_ATOMS: atom_id res chain seq x y z
N MET A 1 -24.68 72.79 -9.38
CA MET A 1 -24.60 71.34 -9.72
C MET A 1 -24.49 70.55 -8.43
N GLU A 2 -25.61 70.01 -7.94
CA GLU A 2 -25.77 69.48 -6.57
C GLU A 2 -25.04 68.15 -6.30
N TRP A 3 -24.58 67.43 -7.33
CA TRP A 3 -23.96 66.10 -7.19
C TRP A 3 -22.43 66.10 -6.97
N GLN A 4 -21.73 67.20 -7.27
CA GLN A 4 -20.25 67.25 -7.25
C GLN A 4 -19.66 67.20 -5.85
N GLU A 5 -20.27 67.89 -4.88
CA GLU A 5 -19.85 67.88 -3.48
C GLU A 5 -20.09 66.51 -2.81
N PRO A 6 -21.26 65.86 -2.96
CA PRO A 6 -21.47 64.47 -2.55
C PRO A 6 -20.45 63.50 -3.17
N PHE A 7 -20.13 63.66 -4.45
CA PHE A 7 -19.15 62.81 -5.13
C PHE A 7 -17.73 62.94 -4.55
N LYS A 8 -17.25 64.18 -4.32
CA LYS A 8 -15.95 64.41 -3.65
C LYS A 8 -15.91 63.78 -2.25
N LYS A 9 -16.99 63.93 -1.48
CA LYS A 9 -17.13 63.29 -0.16
C LYS A 9 -17.12 61.77 -0.27
N ALA A 10 -17.80 61.20 -1.26
CA ALA A 10 -17.82 59.76 -1.50
C ALA A 10 -16.41 59.21 -1.79
N VAL A 11 -15.62 59.91 -2.62
CA VAL A 11 -14.21 59.54 -2.90
C VAL A 11 -13.35 59.59 -1.64
N SER A 12 -13.57 60.57 -0.76
CA SER A 12 -12.90 60.64 0.55
C SER A 12 -13.29 59.45 1.45
N TYR A 13 -14.57 59.09 1.49
CA TYR A 13 -15.05 57.92 2.23
C TYR A 13 -14.53 56.59 1.69
N PHE A 14 -14.38 56.46 0.36
CA PHE A 14 -13.77 55.30 -0.27
C PHE A 14 -12.31 55.11 0.19
N LYS A 15 -11.52 56.19 0.20
CA LYS A 15 -10.12 56.18 0.69
C LYS A 15 -10.02 55.79 2.17
N ARG A 16 -11.06 56.05 2.96
CA ARG A 16 -11.18 55.69 4.38
C ARG A 16 -11.86 54.33 4.61
N SER A 17 -12.07 53.53 3.56
CA SER A 17 -12.75 52.23 3.60
C SER A 17 -14.17 52.24 4.20
N LYS A 18 -14.82 53.41 4.26
CA LYS A 18 -16.22 53.55 4.71
C LYS A 18 -17.16 53.29 3.53
N TYR A 19 -17.26 52.04 3.11
CA TYR A 19 -17.95 51.64 1.88
C TYR A 19 -19.46 51.89 1.90
N GLY A 20 -20.13 51.75 3.05
CA GLY A 20 -21.58 52.01 3.18
C GLY A 20 -21.94 53.47 2.93
N GLU A 21 -21.26 54.41 3.62
CA GLU A 21 -21.44 55.85 3.42
C GLU A 21 -21.01 56.29 2.02
N CYS A 22 -19.97 55.65 1.47
CA CYS A 22 -19.55 55.88 0.09
C CYS A 22 -20.66 55.53 -0.90
N LEU A 23 -21.28 54.34 -0.80
CA LEU A 23 -22.39 53.93 -1.68
C LEU A 23 -23.59 54.86 -1.55
N ARG A 24 -23.94 55.27 -0.32
CA ARG A 24 -25.07 56.19 -0.08
C ARG A 24 -24.87 57.52 -0.83
N LEU A 25 -23.67 58.10 -0.74
CA LEU A 25 -23.34 59.35 -1.41
C LEU A 25 -23.21 59.19 -2.94
N LEU A 26 -22.70 58.05 -3.42
CA LEU A 26 -22.65 57.75 -4.86
C LEU A 26 -24.04 57.55 -5.46
N ASN A 27 -24.96 56.89 -4.75
CA ASN A 27 -26.35 56.76 -5.19
C ASN A 27 -27.05 58.12 -5.25
N TYR A 28 -26.90 58.96 -4.21
CA TYR A 28 -27.40 60.33 -4.23
C TYR A 28 -26.84 61.13 -5.41
N ALA A 29 -25.54 61.01 -5.68
CA ALA A 29 -24.89 61.70 -6.79
C ALA A 29 -25.34 61.19 -8.18
N LEU A 30 -25.78 59.92 -8.27
CA LEU A 30 -26.40 59.35 -9.47
C LEU A 30 -27.83 59.87 -9.68
N GLU A 31 -28.65 59.90 -8.64
CA GLU A 31 -30.03 60.40 -8.69
C GLU A 31 -30.11 61.89 -9.07
N ASN A 32 -29.11 62.68 -8.66
CA ASN A 32 -29.13 64.14 -8.78
C ASN A 32 -28.11 64.72 -9.80
N GLY A 33 -27.61 63.90 -10.73
CA GLY A 33 -26.67 64.37 -11.75
C GLY A 33 -27.16 64.23 -13.19
N GLY A 34 -26.33 64.71 -14.13
CA GLY A 34 -26.68 64.85 -15.56
C GLY A 34 -26.26 63.67 -16.44
N ARG A 35 -26.29 63.85 -17.78
CA ARG A 35 -26.11 62.76 -18.76
C ARG A 35 -24.71 62.09 -18.79
N ASP A 36 -23.67 62.69 -18.21
CA ASP A 36 -22.27 62.20 -18.26
C ASP A 36 -21.71 61.77 -16.88
N GLN A 37 -22.39 60.85 -16.19
CA GLN A 37 -22.02 60.37 -14.85
C GLN A 37 -21.07 59.16 -14.82
N TYR A 38 -20.31 58.89 -15.90
CA TYR A 38 -19.46 57.69 -15.98
C TYR A 38 -18.52 57.54 -14.76
N ALA A 39 -17.99 58.65 -14.23
CA ALA A 39 -17.08 58.65 -13.07
C ALA A 39 -17.76 58.17 -11.78
N ILE A 40 -19.07 58.37 -11.65
CA ILE A 40 -19.86 57.94 -10.50
C ILE A 40 -20.12 56.44 -10.59
N TYR A 41 -20.54 55.94 -11.76
CA TYR A 41 -20.65 54.50 -12.03
C TYR A 41 -19.31 53.78 -11.86
N ASP A 42 -18.22 54.35 -12.36
CA ASP A 42 -16.86 53.83 -12.20
C ASP A 42 -16.48 53.75 -10.69
N SER A 43 -16.73 54.82 -9.93
CA SER A 43 -16.46 54.84 -8.49
C SER A 43 -17.34 53.86 -7.71
N ARG A 44 -18.62 53.69 -8.09
CA ARG A 44 -19.55 52.75 -7.46
C ARG A 44 -19.19 51.30 -7.73
N ALA A 45 -18.78 51.00 -8.96
CA ALA A 45 -18.21 49.70 -9.31
C ALA A 45 -16.96 49.35 -8.48
N ALA A 46 -16.08 50.32 -8.22
CA ALA A 46 -14.91 50.09 -7.39
C ALA A 46 -15.27 49.76 -5.94
N VAL A 47 -16.32 50.37 -5.40
CA VAL A 47 -16.85 50.04 -4.07
C VAL A 47 -17.46 48.64 -4.08
N HIS A 48 -18.29 48.33 -5.08
CA HIS A 48 -18.91 47.01 -5.21
C HIS A 48 -17.87 45.89 -5.36
N GLU A 49 -16.80 46.11 -6.13
CA GLU A 49 -15.64 45.21 -6.21
C GLU A 49 -15.01 44.96 -4.83
N LYS A 50 -14.76 46.01 -4.05
CA LYS A 50 -14.17 45.89 -2.70
C LYS A 50 -15.10 45.22 -1.67
N THR A 51 -16.41 45.27 -1.90
CA THR A 51 -17.42 44.61 -1.06
C THR A 51 -17.85 43.23 -1.59
N SER A 52 -17.14 42.69 -2.60
CA SER A 52 -17.45 41.39 -3.25
C SER A 52 -18.85 41.30 -3.88
N ARG A 53 -19.48 42.43 -4.20
CA ARG A 53 -20.77 42.53 -4.91
C ARG A 53 -20.52 42.55 -6.42
N LEU A 54 -20.11 41.41 -6.95
CA LEU A 54 -19.54 41.32 -8.31
C LEU A 54 -20.57 41.57 -9.43
N ARG A 55 -21.86 41.26 -9.22
CA ARG A 55 -22.90 41.46 -10.24
C ARG A 55 -23.20 42.94 -10.43
N GLU A 56 -23.39 43.65 -9.33
CA GLU A 56 -23.64 45.09 -9.27
C GLU A 56 -22.45 45.86 -9.82
N ALA A 57 -21.22 45.45 -9.48
CA ALA A 57 -20.01 46.03 -10.04
C ALA A 57 -19.96 45.90 -11.58
N LEU A 58 -20.35 44.75 -12.15
CA LEU A 58 -20.36 44.55 -13.59
C LEU A 58 -21.43 45.41 -14.30
N LEU A 59 -22.62 45.57 -13.70
CA LEU A 59 -23.66 46.45 -14.23
C LEU A 59 -23.17 47.90 -14.28
N ASP A 60 -22.54 48.37 -13.20
CA ASP A 60 -21.98 49.72 -13.13
C ASP A 60 -20.83 49.94 -14.12
N VAL A 61 -19.94 48.96 -14.27
CA VAL A 61 -18.87 49.05 -15.29
C VAL A 61 -19.44 49.08 -16.70
N LYS A 62 -20.50 48.30 -16.99
CA LYS A 62 -21.18 48.31 -18.29
C LYS A 62 -21.75 49.69 -18.60
N GLU A 63 -22.44 50.31 -17.64
CA GLU A 63 -22.96 51.67 -17.80
C GLU A 63 -21.84 52.72 -17.93
N ALA A 64 -20.75 52.59 -17.16
CA ALA A 64 -19.59 53.47 -17.29
C ALA A 64 -18.94 53.38 -18.69
N ILE A 65 -18.82 52.17 -19.26
CA ILE A 65 -18.32 51.96 -20.63
C ILE A 65 -19.28 52.56 -21.67
N ARG A 66 -20.60 52.41 -21.48
CA ARG A 66 -21.62 52.97 -22.38
C ARG A 66 -21.53 54.50 -22.44
N LEU A 67 -21.34 55.14 -21.29
CA LEU A 67 -21.24 56.60 -21.18
C LEU A 67 -19.88 57.15 -21.62
N ALA A 68 -18.79 56.40 -21.42
CA ALA A 68 -17.44 56.86 -21.74
C ALA A 68 -16.58 55.78 -22.43
N PRO A 69 -16.86 55.43 -23.70
CA PRO A 69 -16.22 54.32 -24.41
C PRO A 69 -14.72 54.52 -24.70
N ASN A 70 -14.20 55.74 -24.55
CA ASN A 70 -12.78 56.04 -24.75
C ASN A 70 -11.96 56.01 -23.44
N ARG A 71 -12.55 55.63 -22.30
CA ARG A 71 -11.85 55.57 -21.00
C ARG A 71 -11.33 54.16 -20.71
N TRP A 72 -10.02 53.98 -20.77
CA TRP A 72 -9.38 52.69 -20.50
C TRP A 72 -9.63 52.15 -19.07
N GLN A 73 -9.85 53.04 -18.08
CA GLN A 73 -10.06 52.65 -16.68
C GLN A 73 -11.29 51.76 -16.50
N CYS A 74 -12.35 51.99 -17.28
CA CYS A 74 -13.58 51.22 -17.21
C CYS A 74 -13.35 49.78 -17.71
N TYR A 75 -12.60 49.62 -18.81
CA TYR A 75 -12.20 48.31 -19.34
C TYR A 75 -11.22 47.58 -18.41
N SER A 76 -10.28 48.29 -17.80
CA SER A 76 -9.37 47.72 -16.79
C SER A 76 -10.13 47.17 -15.58
N ARG A 77 -11.16 47.88 -15.10
CA ARG A 77 -12.01 47.36 -14.01
C ARG A 77 -12.87 46.18 -14.46
N ALA A 78 -13.43 46.21 -15.69
CA ALA A 78 -14.14 45.07 -16.27
C ALA A 78 -13.26 43.81 -16.27
N ALA A 79 -12.01 43.95 -16.71
CA ALA A 79 -11.04 42.86 -16.72
C ALA A 79 -10.79 42.26 -15.33
N ARG A 80 -10.60 43.11 -14.32
CA ARG A 80 -10.44 42.66 -12.91
C ARG A 80 -11.67 41.92 -12.40
N LEU A 81 -12.88 42.42 -12.70
CA LEU A 81 -14.12 41.75 -12.30
C LEU A 81 -14.29 40.40 -13.00
N PHE A 82 -13.99 40.30 -14.30
CA PHE A 82 -14.02 39.03 -15.02
C PHE A 82 -12.96 38.04 -14.51
N LEU A 83 -11.78 38.52 -14.13
CA LEU A 83 -10.76 37.71 -13.46
C LEU A 83 -11.28 37.11 -12.13
N LEU A 84 -11.94 37.92 -11.29
CA LEU A 84 -12.53 37.46 -10.02
C LEU A 84 -13.63 36.40 -10.24
N ILE A 85 -14.40 36.53 -11.33
CA ILE A 85 -15.47 35.58 -11.70
C ILE A 85 -14.91 34.37 -12.48
N ARG A 86 -13.59 34.30 -12.71
CA ARG A 86 -12.89 33.24 -13.47
C ARG A 86 -13.29 33.16 -14.96
N LYS A 87 -13.75 34.27 -15.54
CA LYS A 87 -14.03 34.42 -16.98
C LYS A 87 -12.81 34.99 -17.70
N PHE A 88 -11.81 34.15 -17.94
CA PHE A 88 -10.47 34.59 -18.38
C PHE A 88 -10.42 35.12 -19.82
N ASP A 89 -11.25 34.59 -20.72
CA ASP A 89 -11.28 35.04 -22.12
C ASP A 89 -11.91 36.44 -22.21
N GLU A 90 -12.99 36.69 -21.48
CA GLU A 90 -13.60 38.02 -21.36
C GLU A 90 -12.68 39.01 -20.64
N ALA A 91 -11.97 38.57 -19.58
CA ALA A 91 -10.98 39.39 -18.92
C ALA A 91 -9.87 39.84 -19.89
N SER A 92 -9.32 38.91 -20.68
CA SER A 92 -8.28 39.23 -21.69
C SER A 92 -8.80 40.19 -22.75
N LYS A 93 -10.01 39.95 -23.30
CA LYS A 93 -10.65 40.87 -24.26
C LYS A 93 -10.79 42.28 -23.71
N MET A 94 -11.18 42.43 -22.44
CA MET A 94 -11.28 43.75 -21.81
C MET A 94 -9.92 44.42 -21.62
N ILE A 95 -8.85 43.66 -21.37
CA ILE A 95 -7.48 44.20 -21.26
C ILE A 95 -6.98 44.67 -22.63
N ASP A 96 -7.23 43.90 -23.69
CA ASP A 96 -6.86 44.28 -25.06
C ASP A 96 -7.56 45.59 -25.46
N LEU A 97 -8.86 45.71 -25.16
CA LEU A 97 -9.60 46.95 -25.36
C LEU A 97 -9.04 48.10 -24.52
N ALA A 98 -8.67 47.86 -23.26
CA ALA A 98 -8.04 48.88 -22.42
C ALA A 98 -6.72 49.37 -23.04
N LEU A 99 -5.86 48.45 -23.51
CA LEU A 99 -4.57 48.76 -24.14
C LEU A 99 -4.70 49.57 -25.43
N GLN A 100 -5.75 49.35 -26.21
CA GLN A 100 -6.06 50.15 -27.41
C GLN A 100 -6.47 51.59 -27.08
N LYS A 101 -7.03 51.83 -25.89
CA LYS A 101 -7.50 53.16 -25.44
C LYS A 101 -6.48 53.93 -24.59
N VAL A 102 -5.40 53.29 -24.15
CA VAL A 102 -4.29 53.96 -23.45
C VAL A 102 -3.38 54.64 -24.47
N LYS A 103 -2.91 55.86 -24.15
CA LYS A 103 -1.95 56.59 -25.00
C LYS A 103 -0.64 55.81 -25.12
N PRO A 104 0.00 55.73 -26.31
CA PRO A 104 1.26 55.02 -26.48
C PRO A 104 2.40 55.51 -25.58
N SER A 105 2.39 56.78 -25.14
CA SER A 105 3.43 57.37 -24.28
C SER A 105 3.24 57.12 -22.78
N ASP A 106 2.22 56.35 -22.37
CA ASP A 106 1.86 56.13 -20.96
C ASP A 106 2.30 54.73 -20.48
N ASP A 107 3.61 54.55 -20.35
CA ASP A 107 4.24 53.27 -20.01
C ASP A 107 3.80 52.71 -18.65
N LYS A 108 3.50 53.58 -17.69
CA LYS A 108 3.04 53.16 -16.36
C LYS A 108 1.69 52.46 -16.42
N ASN A 109 0.72 53.01 -17.14
CA ASN A 109 -0.60 52.37 -17.24
C ASN A 109 -0.54 51.11 -18.13
N ARG A 110 0.26 51.11 -19.19
CA ARG A 110 0.47 49.93 -20.03
C ARG A 110 1.10 48.77 -19.26
N THR A 111 2.13 49.01 -18.44
CA THR A 111 2.75 47.98 -17.59
C THR A 111 1.76 47.38 -16.58
N THR A 112 0.87 48.19 -15.99
CA THR A 112 -0.18 47.65 -15.09
C THR A 112 -1.18 46.74 -15.81
N LEU A 113 -1.56 47.07 -17.05
CA LEU A 113 -2.45 46.24 -17.86
C LEU A 113 -1.76 44.96 -18.32
N VAL A 114 -0.47 45.02 -18.67
CA VAL A 114 0.33 43.84 -19.01
C VAL A 114 0.48 42.91 -17.80
N ALA A 115 0.74 43.45 -16.60
CA ALA A 115 0.79 42.66 -15.37
C ALA A 115 -0.56 41.97 -15.08
N LEU A 116 -1.67 42.69 -15.28
CA LEU A 116 -3.01 42.11 -15.17
C LEU A 116 -3.25 41.00 -16.21
N GLN A 117 -2.77 41.16 -17.45
CA GLN A 117 -2.84 40.13 -18.48
C GLN A 117 -2.05 38.87 -18.09
N SER A 118 -0.85 39.04 -17.54
CA SER A 118 -0.04 37.94 -17.01
C SER A 118 -0.78 37.19 -15.89
N GLN A 119 -1.44 37.92 -14.98
CA GLN A 119 -2.24 37.34 -13.90
C GLN A 119 -3.44 36.52 -14.41
N VAL A 120 -4.13 37.02 -15.45
CA VAL A 120 -5.23 36.30 -16.11
C VAL A 120 -4.72 35.01 -16.75
N LEU A 121 -3.60 35.07 -17.48
CA LEU A 121 -3.02 33.91 -18.14
C LEU A 121 -2.56 32.84 -17.15
N GLU A 122 -1.93 33.25 -16.05
CA GLU A 122 -1.51 32.34 -14.98
C GLU A 122 -2.71 31.67 -14.31
N SER A 123 -3.76 32.44 -14.00
CA SER A 123 -4.98 31.92 -13.38
C SER A 123 -5.70 30.93 -14.31
N ARG A 124 -5.72 31.19 -15.63
CA ARG A 124 -6.23 30.27 -16.64
C ARG A 124 -5.44 28.96 -16.70
N LYS A 125 -4.09 29.05 -16.69
CA LYS A 125 -3.21 27.87 -16.70
C LYS A 125 -3.43 27.00 -15.47
N ARG A 126 -3.63 27.62 -14.29
CA ARG A 126 -3.93 26.88 -13.04
C ARG A 126 -5.25 26.12 -13.13
N LEU A 127 -6.29 26.70 -13.76
CA LEU A 127 -7.59 26.03 -13.94
C LEU A 127 -7.54 24.86 -14.96
N SER A 128 -6.62 24.90 -15.92
CA SER A 128 -6.39 23.82 -16.88
C SER A 128 -5.66 22.62 -16.26
N CYS A 129 -4.88 22.87 -15.19
CA CYS A 129 -4.19 21.82 -14.46
C CYS A 129 -5.07 21.29 -13.34
N HIS A 130 -5.75 20.16 -13.58
CA HIS A 130 -6.56 19.46 -12.57
C HIS A 130 -5.80 19.23 -11.26
N VAL A 131 -4.48 18.97 -11.33
CA VAL A 131 -3.63 18.78 -10.15
C VAL A 131 -3.33 20.09 -9.42
N GLY A 132 -3.18 21.20 -10.16
CA GLY A 132 -2.98 22.53 -9.57
C GLY A 132 -4.23 23.11 -8.90
N MET A 133 -5.38 22.46 -9.05
CA MET A 133 -6.62 22.78 -8.35
C MET A 133 -6.77 22.04 -7.01
N LEU A 134 -5.98 21.00 -6.77
CA LEU A 134 -6.03 20.25 -5.52
C LEU A 134 -5.41 21.08 -4.38
N PRO A 135 -6.02 21.07 -3.18
CA PRO A 135 -5.33 21.48 -1.96
C PRO A 135 -4.01 20.71 -1.80
N ASN A 136 -3.03 21.35 -1.19
CA ASN A 136 -1.70 20.76 -1.01
C ASN A 136 -1.75 19.49 -0.16
N GLU A 137 -2.71 19.41 0.76
CA GLU A 137 -2.94 18.27 1.65
C GLU A 137 -3.39 17.05 0.85
N LEU A 138 -4.33 17.21 -0.09
CA LEU A 138 -4.78 16.11 -0.95
C LEU A 138 -3.69 15.68 -1.91
N LEU A 139 -2.93 16.63 -2.46
CA LEU A 139 -1.80 16.32 -3.32
C LEU A 139 -0.70 15.58 -2.55
N SER A 140 -0.43 15.97 -1.30
CA SER A 140 0.50 15.26 -0.42
C SER A 140 0.00 13.84 -0.10
N SER A 141 -1.29 13.66 0.21
CA SER A 141 -1.86 12.32 0.40
C SER A 141 -1.69 11.42 -0.82
N ILE A 142 -1.85 11.96 -2.04
CA ILE A 142 -1.56 11.21 -3.27
C ILE A 142 -0.08 10.82 -3.34
N PHE A 143 0.83 11.73 -2.97
CA PHE A 143 2.26 11.42 -2.93
C PHE A 143 2.61 10.36 -1.89
N ILE A 144 1.92 10.32 -0.74
CA ILE A 144 2.13 9.29 0.28
C ILE A 144 1.89 7.89 -0.30
N TYR A 145 0.76 7.66 -0.99
CA TYR A 145 0.49 6.36 -1.62
C TYR A 145 1.59 5.93 -2.61
N LEU A 146 2.17 6.88 -3.37
CA LEU A 146 3.28 6.58 -4.28
C LEU A 146 4.57 6.24 -3.52
N VAL A 147 4.84 6.90 -2.41
CA VAL A 147 6.04 6.72 -1.59
C VAL A 147 5.99 5.44 -0.75
N GLU A 148 4.79 5.00 -0.36
CA GLU A 148 4.56 3.71 0.30
C GLU A 148 4.98 2.52 -0.59
N GLU A 149 4.78 2.61 -1.91
CA GLU A 149 5.24 1.58 -2.85
C GLU A 149 6.76 1.65 -3.11
N ASP A 150 7.29 2.85 -3.41
CA ASP A 150 8.73 3.07 -3.61
C ASP A 150 9.15 4.47 -3.11
N PRO A 151 9.92 4.55 -2.01
CA PRO A 151 10.38 5.81 -1.45
C PRO A 151 11.25 6.66 -2.39
N VAL A 152 11.83 6.08 -3.45
CA VAL A 152 12.65 6.82 -4.42
C VAL A 152 11.79 7.65 -5.37
N LEU A 153 10.50 7.32 -5.54
CA LEU A 153 9.59 8.04 -6.43
C LEU A 153 9.38 9.50 -6.02
N ILE A 154 9.58 9.85 -4.75
CA ILE A 154 9.49 11.25 -4.30
C ILE A 154 10.47 12.18 -5.02
N ILE A 155 11.64 11.66 -5.44
CA ILE A 155 12.61 12.42 -6.24
C ILE A 155 12.02 12.74 -7.62
N LYS A 156 11.34 11.77 -8.24
CA LYS A 156 10.69 11.95 -9.54
C LYS A 156 9.53 12.94 -9.43
N VAL A 157 8.69 12.79 -8.40
CA VAL A 157 7.59 13.73 -8.07
C VAL A 157 8.12 15.16 -7.92
N SER A 158 9.23 15.34 -7.20
CA SER A 158 9.88 16.63 -6.97
C SER A 158 10.50 17.28 -8.22
N ARG A 159 10.46 16.61 -9.38
CA ARG A 159 11.01 17.08 -10.66
C ARG A 159 9.93 17.38 -11.72
N VAL A 160 8.66 17.12 -11.44
CA VAL A 160 7.56 17.30 -12.42
C VAL A 160 7.33 18.78 -12.72
N CYS A 161 7.07 19.59 -11.70
CA CYS A 161 6.88 21.04 -11.84
C CYS A 161 7.24 21.76 -10.54
N HIS A 162 7.30 23.10 -10.58
CA HIS A 162 7.62 23.92 -9.42
C HIS A 162 6.64 23.70 -8.25
N HIS A 163 5.34 23.57 -8.55
CA HIS A 163 4.32 23.38 -7.51
C HIS A 163 4.47 22.02 -6.81
N TRP A 164 4.63 20.93 -7.56
CA TRP A 164 4.85 19.59 -7.00
C TRP A 164 6.12 19.53 -6.17
N ARG A 165 7.19 20.17 -6.66
CA ARG A 165 8.44 20.29 -5.92
C ARG A 165 8.24 21.02 -4.59
N TRP A 166 7.47 22.09 -4.58
CA TRP A 166 7.20 22.85 -3.35
C TRP A 166 6.39 22.01 -2.34
N VAL A 167 5.35 21.29 -2.79
CA VAL A 167 4.57 20.40 -1.91
C VAL A 167 5.43 19.23 -1.40
N ALA A 168 6.11 18.53 -2.31
CA ALA A 168 6.93 17.37 -1.97
C ALA A 168 8.09 17.69 -1.02
N LEU A 169 8.74 18.84 -1.19
CA LEU A 169 9.81 19.27 -0.28
C LEU A 169 9.28 19.91 1.02
N GLY A 170 8.07 20.43 1.00
CA GLY A 170 7.44 21.10 2.13
C GLY A 170 6.84 20.14 3.15
N ASP A 171 6.48 18.92 2.74
CA ASP A 171 5.93 17.88 3.61
C ASP A 171 7.00 16.87 4.06
N PRO A 172 7.40 16.88 5.36
CA PRO A 172 8.41 15.97 5.87
C PRO A 172 7.98 14.50 5.93
N VAL A 173 6.68 14.20 5.94
CA VAL A 173 6.17 12.81 6.02
C VAL A 173 6.59 12.00 4.80
N LEU A 174 6.65 12.65 3.64
CA LEU A 174 7.09 12.06 2.37
C LEU A 174 8.57 11.63 2.37
N TRP A 175 9.34 12.04 3.38
CA TRP A 175 10.76 11.73 3.55
C TRP A 175 11.03 10.87 4.79
N SER A 176 9.98 10.32 5.41
CA SER A 176 10.08 9.56 6.67
C SER A 176 10.65 8.15 6.51
N THR A 177 10.69 7.60 5.29
CA THR A 177 11.29 6.30 4.98
C THR A 177 12.65 6.48 4.30
N LEU A 178 13.72 6.10 4.99
CA LEU A 178 15.10 6.20 4.53
C LEU A 178 15.65 4.82 4.18
N VAL A 179 15.79 4.56 2.87
CA VAL A 179 16.42 3.34 2.34
C VAL A 179 17.82 3.65 1.83
N LEU A 180 18.84 3.02 2.38
CA LEU A 180 20.24 3.24 2.01
C LEU A 180 20.81 1.97 1.37
N SER A 181 21.50 2.16 0.24
CA SER A 181 22.19 1.12 -0.53
C SER A 181 23.50 1.68 -1.10
N ASN A 182 24.21 0.93 -1.95
CA ASN A 182 25.39 1.43 -2.67
C ASN A 182 25.16 2.69 -3.55
N LYS A 183 23.90 3.08 -3.82
CA LYS A 183 23.57 4.22 -4.69
C LYS A 183 23.59 5.54 -3.91
N HIS A 184 24.73 6.21 -3.88
CA HIS A 184 24.94 7.55 -3.29
C HIS A 184 24.41 7.68 -1.84
N PRO A 185 24.80 6.79 -0.90
CA PRO A 185 24.23 6.77 0.45
C PRO A 185 24.48 8.06 1.24
N ASN A 186 25.65 8.68 1.06
CA ASN A 186 26.02 9.96 1.70
C ASN A 186 25.09 11.12 1.30
N ARG A 187 24.78 11.27 0.01
CA ARG A 187 23.87 12.34 -0.44
C ARG A 187 22.44 12.05 -0.04
N LYS A 188 22.03 10.77 -0.08
CA LYS A 188 20.67 10.35 0.23
C LYS A 188 20.34 10.55 1.70
N SER A 189 21.19 10.08 2.61
CA SER A 189 21.04 10.30 4.06
C SER A 189 20.90 11.78 4.40
N ALA A 190 21.85 12.62 3.96
CA ALA A 190 21.83 14.06 4.22
C ALA A 190 20.53 14.74 3.74
N TRP A 191 20.09 14.44 2.51
CA TRP A 191 18.86 15.00 1.97
C TRP A 191 17.60 14.52 2.68
N TRP A 192 17.52 13.24 3.04
CA TRP A 192 16.36 12.70 3.77
C TRP A 192 16.27 13.25 5.18
N ILE A 193 17.39 13.33 5.90
CA ILE A 193 17.45 13.91 7.24
C ILE A 193 17.05 15.38 7.19
N GLN A 194 17.59 16.15 6.24
CA GLN A 194 17.24 17.57 6.09
C GLN A 194 15.75 17.77 5.80
N ARG A 195 15.16 16.98 4.88
CA ARG A 195 13.76 17.17 4.43
C ARG A 195 12.73 16.61 5.39
N SER A 196 13.05 15.50 6.07
CA SER A 196 12.23 14.96 7.16
C SER A 196 12.31 15.79 8.45
N LYS A 197 13.26 16.74 8.53
CA LYS A 197 13.66 17.44 9.76
C LYS A 197 14.13 16.47 10.84
N GLY A 198 14.84 15.42 10.42
CA GLY A 198 15.32 14.32 11.27
C GLY A 198 14.26 13.28 11.63
N ARG A 199 12.98 13.46 11.25
CA ARG A 199 11.87 12.57 11.63
C ARG A 199 11.76 11.38 10.68
N ILE A 200 12.67 10.43 10.84
CA ILE A 200 12.67 9.16 10.11
C ILE A 200 11.84 8.14 10.90
N ARG A 201 10.78 7.61 10.30
CA ARG A 201 9.92 6.56 10.86
C ARG A 201 10.43 5.17 10.50
N GLU A 202 11.00 5.03 9.31
CA GLU A 202 11.46 3.75 8.78
C GLU A 202 12.90 3.87 8.26
N LEU A 203 13.78 2.99 8.74
CA LEU A 203 15.18 2.95 8.34
C LEU A 203 15.50 1.58 7.74
N CYS A 204 15.98 1.56 6.50
CA CYS A 204 16.40 0.35 5.80
C CYS A 204 17.86 0.49 5.37
N LEU A 205 18.75 -0.30 5.96
CA LEU A 205 20.17 -0.38 5.63
C LEU A 205 20.43 -1.68 4.89
N ARG A 206 20.73 -1.59 3.60
CA ARG A 206 21.00 -2.76 2.75
C ARG A 206 22.46 -3.19 2.79
N ARG A 207 22.73 -4.47 2.59
CA ARG A 207 24.10 -5.04 2.65
C ARG A 207 25.08 -4.35 1.72
N THR A 208 24.58 -3.88 0.57
CA THR A 208 25.38 -3.20 -0.47
C THR A 208 25.99 -1.89 0.01
N LEU A 209 25.59 -1.36 1.17
CA LEU A 209 26.21 -0.18 1.76
C LEU A 209 27.66 -0.42 2.13
N SER A 210 28.00 -1.62 2.60
CA SER A 210 29.37 -1.98 2.98
C SER A 210 30.33 -2.02 1.78
N ASP A 211 29.80 -2.06 0.55
CA ASP A 211 30.60 -1.98 -0.68
C ASP A 211 31.12 -0.54 -0.94
N GLN A 212 30.59 0.47 -0.24
CA GLN A 212 30.99 1.88 -0.42
C GLN A 212 32.06 2.28 0.60
N VAL A 213 33.26 2.60 0.10
CA VAL A 213 34.43 2.96 0.93
C VAL A 213 34.20 4.21 1.79
N ASP A 214 33.45 5.20 1.28
CA ASP A 214 33.22 6.48 1.95
C ASP A 214 31.99 6.50 2.88
N TRP A 215 31.39 5.33 3.16
CA TRP A 215 30.19 5.22 3.99
C TRP A 215 30.55 4.98 5.47
N SER A 216 29.91 5.72 6.38
CA SER A 216 30.00 5.52 7.83
C SER A 216 28.66 5.81 8.50
N LEU A 217 28.43 5.20 9.67
CA LEU A 217 27.21 5.41 10.47
C LEU A 217 27.06 6.86 10.98
N GLU A 218 28.15 7.62 11.06
CA GLU A 218 28.14 9.05 11.39
C GLU A 218 27.29 9.87 10.42
N LYS A 219 27.09 9.39 9.17
CA LYS A 219 26.23 10.06 8.19
C LYS A 219 24.73 9.98 8.53
N LEU A 220 24.37 9.23 9.57
CA LEU A 220 23.03 9.20 10.16
C LEU A 220 22.86 10.22 11.29
N GLU A 221 23.87 11.04 11.59
CA GLU A 221 23.74 12.14 12.53
C GLU A 221 22.66 13.14 12.09
N GLY A 222 21.86 13.59 13.06
CA GLY A 222 20.70 14.45 12.82
C GLY A 222 19.36 13.70 12.71
N ILE A 223 19.37 12.36 12.71
CA ILE A 223 18.14 11.58 12.91
C ILE A 223 17.64 11.77 14.35
N GLN A 224 16.36 12.06 14.48
CA GLN A 224 15.64 12.06 15.75
C GLN A 224 15.12 10.63 16.00
N TRP A 225 15.96 9.80 16.62
CA TRP A 225 15.71 8.36 16.79
C TRP A 225 14.38 8.02 17.46
N GLY A 226 13.84 8.89 18.33
CA GLY A 226 12.53 8.68 18.98
C GLY A 226 11.32 8.54 18.04
N TYR A 227 11.44 8.92 16.76
CA TYR A 227 10.39 8.73 15.75
C TYR A 227 10.49 7.38 15.01
N LEU A 228 11.58 6.65 15.16
CA LEU A 228 11.80 5.39 14.47
C LEU A 228 10.82 4.33 15.00
N ARG A 229 10.15 3.64 14.08
CA ARG A 229 9.20 2.55 14.38
C ARG A 229 9.46 1.28 13.57
N SER A 230 10.05 1.40 12.38
CA SER A 230 10.41 0.25 11.56
C SER A 230 11.89 0.28 11.22
N CYS A 231 12.55 -0.87 11.35
CA CYS A 231 13.96 -1.00 11.03
C CYS A 231 14.23 -2.27 10.22
N GLN A 232 14.96 -2.13 9.12
CA GLN A 232 15.51 -3.23 8.35
C GLN A 232 17.04 -3.09 8.30
N LEU A 233 17.73 -4.11 8.78
CA LEU A 233 19.18 -4.13 8.92
C LEU A 233 19.73 -5.35 8.20
N GLU A 234 20.57 -5.11 7.19
CA GLU A 234 21.22 -6.18 6.42
C GLU A 234 22.75 -6.12 6.62
N ASP A 235 23.31 -7.02 7.44
CA ASP A 235 24.74 -7.11 7.79
C ASP A 235 25.35 -5.81 8.37
N ILE A 236 24.51 -4.92 8.90
CA ILE A 236 24.91 -3.64 9.49
C ILE A 236 24.19 -3.48 10.82
N ASP A 237 24.95 -3.18 11.87
CA ASP A 237 24.41 -2.85 13.19
C ASP A 237 24.32 -1.33 13.38
N ILE A 238 23.27 -0.88 14.07
CA ILE A 238 23.07 0.51 14.45
C ILE A 238 23.23 0.72 15.96
N LEU A 239 23.49 -0.34 16.74
CA LEU A 239 23.61 -0.28 18.20
C LEU A 239 24.63 0.77 18.65
N GLU A 240 25.85 0.74 18.12
CA GLU A 240 26.89 1.72 18.46
C GLU A 240 26.43 3.17 18.21
N GLN A 241 25.67 3.40 17.14
CA GLN A 241 25.15 4.73 16.81
C GLN A 241 24.02 5.15 17.75
N LEU A 242 23.19 4.21 18.19
CA LEU A 242 22.15 4.45 19.19
C LEU A 242 22.76 4.74 20.56
N GLU A 243 23.83 4.03 20.95
CA GLU A 243 24.57 4.29 22.19
C GLU A 243 25.19 5.68 22.19
N LYS A 244 25.89 6.05 21.10
CA LYS A 244 26.44 7.41 20.93
C LYS A 244 25.36 8.49 21.02
N ALA A 245 24.16 8.21 20.51
CA ALA A 245 23.03 9.13 20.56
C ALA A 245 22.22 9.07 21.87
N GLY A 246 22.55 8.17 22.82
CA GLY A 246 21.76 7.95 24.03
C GLY A 246 20.34 7.43 23.76
N ALA A 247 20.13 6.77 22.62
CA ALA A 247 18.83 6.41 22.06
C ALA A 247 18.54 4.90 22.06
N VAL A 248 19.25 4.10 22.86
CA VAL A 248 19.07 2.64 22.95
C VAL A 248 17.62 2.24 23.28
N HIS A 249 16.92 3.05 24.08
CA HIS A 249 15.49 2.84 24.42
C HIS A 249 14.56 2.75 23.20
N VAL A 250 14.97 3.29 22.04
CA VAL A 250 14.20 3.25 20.78
C VAL A 250 14.03 1.82 20.29
N ILE A 251 14.96 0.91 20.56
CA ILE A 251 14.87 -0.50 20.16
C ILE A 251 13.59 -1.13 20.75
N SER A 252 13.25 -0.79 21.99
CA SER A 252 12.02 -1.26 22.65
C SER A 252 10.72 -0.65 22.10
N GLN A 253 10.81 0.43 21.30
CA GLN A 253 9.69 1.14 20.69
C GLN A 253 9.44 0.72 19.24
N LEU A 254 10.28 -0.16 18.68
CA LEU A 254 10.12 -0.64 17.32
C LEU A 254 8.83 -1.47 17.20
N GLU A 255 8.05 -1.20 16.16
CA GLU A 255 6.84 -1.93 15.77
C GLU A 255 7.18 -3.06 14.79
N THR A 256 8.21 -2.85 13.95
CA THR A 256 8.67 -3.82 12.95
C THR A 256 10.18 -3.87 12.91
N LEU A 257 10.74 -5.08 12.92
CA LEU A 257 12.18 -5.33 12.83
C LEU A 257 12.46 -6.43 11.82
N VAL A 258 13.36 -6.16 10.89
CA VAL A 258 13.86 -7.11 9.89
C VAL A 258 15.38 -7.17 9.99
N ILE A 259 15.93 -8.31 10.39
CA ILE A 259 17.36 -8.58 10.45
C ILE A 259 17.71 -9.54 9.31
N ARG A 260 18.72 -9.23 8.50
CA ARG A 260 19.23 -10.10 7.43
C ARG A 260 20.75 -10.14 7.43
N ASP A 261 21.34 -11.08 8.14
CA ASP A 261 22.79 -11.16 8.30
C ASP A 261 23.38 -12.38 7.60
N LYS A 262 24.67 -12.32 7.26
CA LYS A 262 25.47 -13.48 6.88
C LYS A 262 26.10 -14.11 8.11
N LEU A 263 25.36 -14.89 8.89
CA LEU A 263 25.81 -15.95 9.82
C LEU A 263 26.96 -15.66 10.83
N LEU A 264 27.59 -14.48 10.85
CA LEU A 264 28.89 -14.24 11.50
C LEU A 264 28.90 -13.11 12.55
N ASP A 265 27.92 -12.20 12.54
CA ASP A 265 27.87 -11.09 13.51
C ASP A 265 26.87 -11.38 14.64
N SER A 266 27.29 -11.16 15.89
CA SER A 266 26.42 -11.32 17.07
C SER A 266 25.61 -10.05 17.31
N ARG A 267 24.27 -10.19 17.28
CA ARG A 267 23.30 -9.12 17.64
C ARG A 267 22.66 -9.35 19.01
N GLU A 268 23.25 -10.18 19.86
CA GLU A 268 22.66 -10.54 21.16
C GLU A 268 22.31 -9.31 22.00
N GLU A 269 23.22 -8.33 22.08
CA GLU A 269 22.99 -7.10 22.83
C GLU A 269 21.87 -6.26 22.22
N PHE A 270 21.86 -6.05 20.91
CA PHE A 270 20.78 -5.32 20.23
C PHE A 270 19.41 -5.95 20.50
N VAL A 271 19.35 -7.27 20.39
CA VAL A 271 18.12 -8.04 20.50
C VAL A 271 17.61 -8.11 21.95
N SER A 272 18.50 -8.04 22.94
CA SER A 272 18.14 -7.99 24.36
C SER A 272 17.33 -6.75 24.74
N HIS A 273 17.46 -5.66 23.96
CA HIS A 273 16.74 -4.40 24.15
C HIS A 273 15.37 -4.36 23.47
N LEU A 274 14.96 -5.45 22.80
CA LEU A 274 13.62 -5.54 22.21
C LEU A 274 12.54 -5.55 23.31
N GLY A 275 11.38 -5.01 22.97
CA GLY A 275 10.25 -4.93 23.89
C GLY A 275 8.92 -5.23 23.22
N ASP A 276 7.85 -5.13 24.00
CA ASP A 276 6.51 -5.60 23.62
C ASP A 276 5.78 -4.74 22.57
N ASN A 277 6.35 -3.61 22.14
CA ASN A 277 5.78 -2.85 21.02
C ASN A 277 5.97 -3.56 19.66
N LEU A 278 6.90 -4.52 19.61
CA LEU A 278 7.23 -5.24 18.39
C LEU A 278 6.07 -6.14 17.96
N ARG A 279 5.57 -5.90 16.75
CA ARG A 279 4.48 -6.68 16.15
C ARG A 279 4.96 -7.61 15.06
N ASN A 280 5.98 -7.20 14.31
CA ASN A 280 6.52 -7.98 13.19
C ASN A 280 8.02 -8.15 13.37
N LEU A 281 8.47 -9.41 13.36
CA LEU A 281 9.87 -9.76 13.48
C LEU A 281 10.25 -10.72 12.35
N THR A 282 11.21 -10.30 11.52
CA THR A 282 11.85 -11.15 10.53
C THR A 282 13.32 -11.30 10.90
N ILE A 283 13.80 -12.53 11.07
CA ILE A 283 15.21 -12.85 11.29
C ILE A 283 15.66 -13.79 10.19
N ASP A 284 16.58 -13.32 9.36
CA ASP A 284 17.23 -14.07 8.31
C ASP A 284 18.74 -14.12 8.58
N GLY A 285 19.30 -15.30 8.86
CA GLY A 285 20.75 -15.47 8.90
C GLY A 285 21.49 -14.94 10.15
N ALA A 286 20.85 -14.89 11.31
CA ALA A 286 21.46 -14.51 12.59
C ALA A 286 21.72 -15.73 13.50
N ALA A 287 22.84 -16.43 13.28
CA ALA A 287 23.14 -17.71 13.94
C ALA A 287 23.18 -17.65 15.47
N HIS A 288 23.57 -16.50 16.05
CA HIS A 288 23.76 -16.32 17.49
C HIS A 288 22.52 -15.83 18.26
N VAL A 289 21.45 -15.39 17.56
CA VAL A 289 20.27 -14.80 18.21
C VAL A 289 19.29 -15.88 18.65
N PHE A 290 19.29 -16.32 19.91
CA PHE A 290 18.33 -17.30 20.45
C PHE A 290 16.93 -16.71 20.62
N LEU A 291 15.91 -17.40 20.09
CA LEU A 291 14.53 -16.93 20.14
C LEU A 291 13.96 -16.99 21.57
N GLY A 292 14.35 -18.00 22.36
CA GLY A 292 13.90 -18.19 23.73
C GLY A 292 14.28 -17.02 24.64
N ASP A 293 15.38 -16.33 24.36
CA ASP A 293 15.89 -15.23 25.18
C ASP A 293 15.18 -13.89 24.93
N LEU A 294 14.41 -13.81 23.84
CA LEU A 294 13.66 -12.62 23.47
C LEU A 294 12.62 -12.25 24.54
N GLN A 295 12.62 -10.99 24.94
CA GLN A 295 11.65 -10.40 25.87
C GLN A 295 10.49 -9.74 25.11
N VAL A 296 9.90 -10.49 24.16
CA VAL A 296 8.79 -10.03 23.32
C VAL A 296 7.59 -10.95 23.54
N HIS A 297 6.42 -10.37 23.83
CA HIS A 297 5.21 -11.12 24.17
C HIS A 297 3.98 -10.79 23.31
N SER A 298 4.02 -9.70 22.55
CA SER A 298 2.86 -9.18 21.77
C SER A 298 3.03 -9.31 20.26
N LEU A 299 3.85 -10.27 19.81
CA LEU A 299 4.15 -10.42 18.39
C LEU A 299 2.91 -10.91 17.60
N VAL A 300 2.74 -10.35 16.40
CA VAL A 300 1.66 -10.69 15.45
C VAL A 300 2.20 -11.55 14.31
N SER A 301 3.40 -11.27 13.83
CA SER A 301 4.05 -12.00 12.74
C SER A 301 5.50 -12.33 13.07
N LEU A 302 5.86 -13.60 12.95
CA LEU A 302 7.24 -14.08 13.04
C LEU A 302 7.66 -14.72 11.72
N GLU A 303 8.80 -14.30 11.18
CA GLU A 303 9.46 -14.93 10.05
C GLU A 303 10.90 -15.26 10.41
N VAL A 304 11.27 -16.52 10.30
CA VAL A 304 12.57 -17.03 10.70
C VAL A 304 13.17 -17.80 9.54
N ILE A 305 14.34 -17.37 9.06
CA ILE A 305 15.00 -17.91 7.88
C ILE A 305 16.47 -18.18 8.23
N ARG A 306 16.99 -19.36 7.90
CA ARG A 306 18.43 -19.70 8.03
C ARG A 306 19.07 -19.34 9.38
N LEU A 307 18.49 -19.75 10.51
CA LEU A 307 19.10 -19.53 11.84
C LEU A 307 20.29 -20.46 12.17
N GLY A 308 20.63 -21.38 11.28
CA GLY A 308 21.61 -22.44 11.56
C GLY A 308 20.98 -23.61 12.34
N GLU A 309 21.82 -24.51 12.83
CA GLU A 309 21.39 -25.69 13.59
C GLU A 309 21.03 -25.31 15.02
N ARG A 310 19.76 -25.54 15.39
CA ARG A 310 19.23 -25.25 16.73
C ARG A 310 18.21 -26.26 17.17
N TRP A 311 18.02 -26.32 18.49
CA TRP A 311 16.98 -27.11 19.11
C TRP A 311 15.62 -26.47 18.91
N ILE A 312 14.63 -27.29 18.54
CA ILE A 312 13.23 -26.85 18.38
C ILE A 312 12.61 -26.30 19.69
N SER A 313 13.25 -26.56 20.84
CA SER A 313 12.90 -25.97 22.14
C SER A 313 13.02 -24.45 22.17
N ASP A 314 13.98 -23.87 21.43
CA ASP A 314 14.18 -22.42 21.29
C ASP A 314 12.92 -21.76 20.71
N LEU A 315 12.42 -22.33 19.61
CA LEU A 315 11.17 -21.89 18.98
C LEU A 315 9.96 -22.15 19.89
N PHE A 316 9.90 -23.30 20.56
CA PHE A 316 8.77 -23.62 21.45
C PHE A 316 8.66 -22.63 22.62
N GLN A 317 9.78 -22.30 23.29
CA GLN A 317 9.79 -21.31 24.37
C GLN A 317 9.34 -19.93 23.88
N PHE A 318 9.75 -19.55 22.67
CA PHE A 318 9.28 -18.32 22.04
C PHE A 318 7.77 -18.31 21.78
N LEU A 319 7.22 -19.42 21.28
CA LEU A 319 5.78 -19.55 21.01
C LEU A 319 4.95 -19.53 22.31
N VAL A 320 5.47 -20.10 23.41
CA VAL A 320 4.81 -20.04 24.73
C VAL A 320 4.65 -18.59 25.19
N LYS A 321 5.62 -17.72 24.90
CA LYS A 321 5.57 -16.28 25.22
C LYS A 321 4.61 -15.48 24.31
N ASN A 322 4.34 -15.95 23.09
CA ASN A 322 3.65 -15.20 22.04
C ASN A 322 2.38 -15.90 21.53
N LEU A 323 1.38 -16.04 22.39
CA LEU A 323 0.10 -16.71 22.05
C LEU A 323 -0.79 -15.89 21.09
N SER A 324 -0.47 -14.61 20.86
CA SER A 324 -1.20 -13.70 19.97
C SER A 324 -0.81 -13.79 18.49
N LEU A 325 0.16 -14.65 18.15
CA LEU A 325 0.68 -14.78 16.78
C LEU A 325 -0.42 -15.11 15.78
N ARG A 326 -0.39 -14.42 14.63
CA ARG A 326 -1.26 -14.62 13.47
C ARG A 326 -0.54 -15.27 12.30
N SER A 327 0.72 -14.94 12.11
CA SER A 327 1.56 -15.49 11.04
C SER A 327 2.85 -16.05 11.61
N LEU A 328 3.17 -17.29 11.24
CA LEU A 328 4.42 -17.96 11.60
C LEU A 328 5.05 -18.57 10.34
N VAL A 329 6.21 -18.07 9.96
CA VAL A 329 7.03 -18.59 8.86
C VAL A 329 8.35 -19.07 9.42
N VAL A 330 8.64 -20.36 9.23
CA VAL A 330 9.84 -21.02 9.75
C VAL A 330 10.53 -21.74 8.61
N ASN A 331 11.64 -21.20 8.16
CA ASN A 331 12.47 -21.72 7.09
C ASN A 331 13.92 -21.89 7.57
N SER A 332 14.07 -22.76 8.58
CA SER A 332 15.35 -23.07 9.21
C SER A 332 15.34 -24.49 9.74
N PRO A 333 16.45 -25.25 9.60
CA PRO A 333 16.51 -26.60 10.13
C PRO A 333 16.61 -26.58 11.66
N PHE A 334 15.60 -27.15 12.33
CA PHE A 334 15.64 -27.43 13.76
C PHE A 334 15.89 -28.92 14.04
N SER A 335 16.75 -29.19 15.03
CA SER A 335 16.94 -30.52 15.62
C SER A 335 15.80 -30.87 16.58
N SER A 336 15.56 -32.17 16.76
CA SER A 336 14.55 -32.76 17.66
C SER A 336 14.71 -32.32 19.11
N PHE A 337 13.67 -32.45 19.94
CA PHE A 337 13.78 -32.08 21.37
C PHE A 337 14.82 -32.94 22.11
N HIS A 338 15.54 -32.31 23.05
CA HIS A 338 16.37 -33.03 24.04
C HIS A 338 15.53 -33.61 25.18
N ASP A 339 14.49 -32.88 25.62
CA ASP A 339 13.67 -33.21 26.78
C ASP A 339 12.18 -33.30 26.43
N ASN A 340 11.41 -34.05 27.22
CA ASN A 340 9.95 -34.04 27.17
C ASN A 340 9.43 -32.66 27.56
N LEU A 341 9.02 -31.88 26.58
CA LEU A 341 8.33 -30.62 26.82
C LEU A 341 6.96 -30.86 27.45
N GLY A 342 6.52 -29.88 28.25
CA GLY A 342 5.30 -29.93 29.06
C GLY A 342 3.99 -29.91 28.25
N MET A 343 2.99 -29.20 28.78
CA MET A 343 1.63 -29.21 28.23
C MET A 343 1.57 -28.57 26.81
N PRO A 344 0.70 -29.08 25.92
CA PRO A 344 0.50 -28.50 24.60
C PRO A 344 -0.02 -27.06 24.71
N ILE A 345 0.45 -26.20 23.80
CA ILE A 345 0.04 -24.80 23.71
C ILE A 345 -1.01 -24.59 22.62
N THR A 346 -1.93 -23.65 22.86
CA THR A 346 -3.00 -23.32 21.91
C THR A 346 -2.77 -21.94 21.31
N LEU A 347 -2.48 -21.90 20.01
CA LEU A 347 -2.33 -20.68 19.23
C LEU A 347 -3.66 -20.32 18.56
N SER A 348 -4.53 -19.69 19.33
CA SER A 348 -5.92 -19.41 18.93
C SER A 348 -6.07 -18.39 17.80
N HIS A 349 -5.03 -17.58 17.55
CA HIS A 349 -5.05 -16.50 16.57
C HIS A 349 -4.24 -16.81 15.31
N LEU A 350 -3.53 -17.94 15.26
CA LEU A 350 -2.66 -18.27 14.14
C LEU A 350 -3.50 -18.61 12.91
N THR A 351 -3.36 -17.80 11.86
CA THR A 351 -4.07 -17.97 10.59
C THR A 351 -3.16 -18.50 9.49
N VAL A 352 -1.88 -18.16 9.51
CA VAL A 352 -0.89 -18.57 8.51
C VAL A 352 0.27 -19.30 9.16
N LEU A 353 0.57 -20.50 8.65
CA LEU A 353 1.73 -21.30 9.04
C LEU A 353 2.49 -21.78 7.80
N ASP A 354 3.75 -21.37 7.67
CA ASP A 354 4.70 -21.90 6.70
C ASP A 354 5.87 -22.54 7.47
N TYR A 355 6.09 -23.83 7.29
CA TYR A 355 7.13 -24.59 7.98
C TYR A 355 7.96 -25.37 6.97
N CYS A 356 9.26 -25.10 6.93
CA CYS A 356 10.17 -25.58 5.91
C CYS A 356 11.46 -26.09 6.56
N TYR A 357 11.85 -27.32 6.18
CA TYR A 357 13.02 -28.05 6.69
C TYR A 357 12.92 -28.46 8.18
N GLY A 358 13.54 -29.59 8.52
CA GLY A 358 13.71 -30.03 9.91
C GLY A 358 12.63 -30.97 10.46
N THR A 359 12.63 -31.13 11.78
CA THR A 359 11.73 -32.01 12.52
C THR A 359 10.33 -31.42 12.66
N THR A 360 9.29 -32.25 12.70
CA THR A 360 7.89 -31.84 12.92
C THR A 360 7.40 -32.15 14.34
N GLN A 361 8.31 -32.52 15.25
CA GLN A 361 7.94 -32.87 16.63
C GLN A 361 7.24 -31.73 17.38
N LEU A 362 7.51 -30.47 17.00
CA LEU A 362 6.84 -29.28 17.55
C LEU A 362 5.31 -29.44 17.53
N PHE A 363 4.77 -30.00 16.45
CA PHE A 363 3.34 -30.12 16.21
C PHE A 363 2.62 -31.04 17.21
N LYS A 364 3.34 -31.94 17.90
CA LYS A 364 2.78 -32.71 19.03
C LYS A 364 2.27 -31.82 20.16
N PHE A 365 2.89 -30.65 20.31
CA PHE A 365 2.65 -29.72 21.41
C PHE A 365 1.88 -28.47 20.96
N LEU A 366 1.34 -28.46 19.74
CA LEU A 366 0.59 -27.32 19.22
C LEU A 366 -0.90 -27.68 19.05
N ARG A 367 -1.74 -26.67 19.28
CA ARG A 367 -3.16 -26.65 18.92
C ARG A 367 -3.46 -25.39 18.12
N LEU A 368 -3.97 -25.54 16.91
CA LEU A 368 -4.06 -24.49 15.89
C LEU A 368 -5.50 -24.25 15.39
N PRO A 369 -6.50 -23.99 16.24
CA PRO A 369 -7.93 -24.06 15.87
C PRO A 369 -8.37 -23.06 14.78
N SER A 370 -7.67 -21.93 14.63
CA SER A 370 -8.04 -20.84 13.72
C SER A 370 -7.24 -20.82 12.41
N LEU A 371 -6.48 -21.89 12.13
CA LEU A 371 -5.59 -21.93 10.97
C LEU A 371 -6.38 -21.86 9.66
N GLU A 372 -5.94 -20.97 8.75
CA GLU A 372 -6.52 -20.80 7.42
C GLU A 372 -5.58 -21.29 6.31
N VAL A 373 -4.27 -21.10 6.48
CA VAL A 373 -3.25 -21.45 5.49
C VAL A 373 -2.15 -22.27 6.16
N ILE A 374 -1.87 -23.45 5.61
CA ILE A 374 -0.75 -24.28 6.02
C ILE A 374 0.11 -24.65 4.81
N SER A 375 1.41 -24.37 4.90
CA SER A 375 2.43 -24.82 3.95
C SER A 375 3.53 -25.56 4.69
N ILE A 376 3.75 -26.83 4.31
CA ILE A 376 4.83 -27.65 4.85
C ILE A 376 5.75 -28.05 3.71
N ARG A 377 7.04 -27.74 3.83
CA ARG A 377 8.02 -27.98 2.77
C ARG A 377 9.22 -28.78 3.26
N SER A 378 9.69 -29.73 2.45
CA SER A 378 10.93 -30.48 2.66
C SER A 378 11.05 -31.15 4.05
N CYS A 379 9.95 -31.70 4.57
CA CYS A 379 9.88 -32.34 5.89
C CYS A 379 9.75 -33.87 5.78
N VAL A 380 10.47 -34.63 6.60
CA VAL A 380 10.52 -36.11 6.48
C VAL A 380 9.42 -36.84 7.27
N GLN A 381 8.99 -36.32 8.43
CA GLN A 381 8.02 -36.99 9.33
C GLN A 381 6.73 -36.16 9.45
N THR A 382 5.93 -36.05 8.41
CA THR A 382 4.75 -35.15 8.44
C THR A 382 3.57 -35.65 9.28
N LYS A 383 3.65 -36.87 9.85
CA LYS A 383 2.61 -37.46 10.71
C LYS A 383 2.10 -36.53 11.81
N TYR A 384 3.01 -35.92 12.58
CA TYR A 384 2.63 -35.06 13.71
C TYR A 384 1.92 -33.78 13.27
N VAL A 385 2.15 -33.31 12.05
CA VAL A 385 1.44 -32.14 11.51
C VAL A 385 -0.03 -32.49 11.26
N VAL A 386 -0.28 -33.63 10.61
CA VAL A 386 -1.66 -34.05 10.30
C VAL A 386 -2.42 -34.43 11.58
N GLU A 387 -1.76 -35.10 12.53
CA GLU A 387 -2.34 -35.37 13.86
C GLU A 387 -2.68 -34.06 14.59
N CYS A 388 -1.79 -33.07 14.56
CA CYS A 388 -2.03 -31.76 15.15
C CYS A 388 -3.28 -31.07 14.56
N LEU A 389 -3.48 -31.12 13.23
CA LEU A 389 -4.68 -30.56 12.59
C LEU A 389 -5.97 -31.27 13.05
N LEU A 390 -5.94 -32.61 13.13
CA LEU A 390 -7.07 -33.41 13.60
C LEU A 390 -7.40 -33.15 15.07
N GLU A 391 -6.38 -33.10 15.93
CA GLU A 391 -6.54 -32.84 17.37
C GLU A 391 -6.95 -31.39 17.67
N SER A 392 -6.62 -30.46 16.78
CA SER A 392 -7.00 -29.04 16.89
C SER A 392 -8.44 -28.75 16.44
N ASN A 393 -9.13 -29.72 15.83
CA ASN A 393 -10.43 -29.51 15.17
C ASN A 393 -10.44 -28.31 14.20
N THR A 394 -9.36 -28.14 13.41
CA THR A 394 -9.28 -27.10 12.40
C THR A 394 -10.34 -27.28 11.34
N SER A 395 -11.24 -26.30 11.20
CA SER A 395 -12.36 -26.30 10.25
C SER A 395 -12.37 -25.09 9.30
N ARG A 396 -11.35 -24.22 9.38
CA ARG A 396 -11.24 -22.96 8.65
C ARG A 396 -10.17 -22.96 7.56
N LEU A 397 -9.60 -24.12 7.24
CA LEU A 397 -8.52 -24.21 6.25
C LEU A 397 -9.04 -23.83 4.87
N LYS A 398 -8.34 -22.89 4.24
CA LYS A 398 -8.54 -22.39 2.87
C LYS A 398 -7.45 -22.89 1.93
N SER A 399 -6.21 -23.01 2.41
CA SER A 399 -5.07 -23.46 1.61
C SER A 399 -4.23 -24.49 2.37
N ILE A 400 -3.97 -25.63 1.74
CA ILE A 400 -3.14 -26.71 2.28
C ILE A 400 -2.08 -27.06 1.24
N SER A 401 -0.81 -26.97 1.64
CA SER A 401 0.32 -27.24 0.77
C SER A 401 1.33 -28.17 1.45
N PHE A 402 1.66 -29.28 0.78
CA PHE A 402 2.79 -30.14 1.13
C PHE A 402 3.71 -30.25 -0.08
N ASP A 403 4.96 -29.79 0.05
CA ASP A 403 5.98 -29.87 -1.00
C ASP A 403 7.17 -30.69 -0.52
N SER A 404 7.59 -31.68 -1.31
CA SER A 404 8.79 -32.48 -1.06
C SER A 404 8.79 -33.14 0.33
N CYS A 405 7.62 -33.59 0.78
CA CYS A 405 7.45 -34.22 2.08
C CYS A 405 7.52 -35.75 1.99
N ALA A 406 8.03 -36.40 3.04
CA ALA A 406 7.99 -37.86 3.16
C ALA A 406 7.02 -38.33 4.25
N HIS A 407 6.61 -39.60 4.15
CA HIS A 407 5.77 -40.31 5.13
C HIS A 407 4.49 -39.56 5.55
N LEU A 408 3.76 -39.03 4.58
CA LEU A 408 2.48 -38.36 4.79
C LEU A 408 1.39 -39.40 5.13
N PRO A 409 0.70 -39.30 6.29
CA PRO A 409 -0.37 -40.22 6.66
C PRO A 409 -1.64 -39.90 5.84
N ILE A 410 -1.82 -40.62 4.72
CA ILE A 410 -2.88 -40.35 3.76
C ILE A 410 -4.30 -40.53 4.31
N PRO A 411 -4.64 -41.58 5.07
CA PRO A 411 -5.99 -41.74 5.63
C PRO A 411 -6.39 -40.56 6.52
N GLU A 412 -5.47 -40.09 7.36
CA GLU A 412 -5.64 -38.97 8.27
C GLU A 412 -5.75 -37.65 7.50
N LEU A 413 -4.97 -37.47 6.42
CA LEU A 413 -5.06 -36.30 5.56
C LEU A 413 -6.42 -36.22 4.85
N ILE A 414 -6.93 -37.34 4.34
CA ILE A 414 -8.27 -37.40 3.73
C ILE A 414 -9.33 -36.99 4.77
N ARG A 415 -9.17 -37.43 6.03
CA ARG A 415 -10.05 -36.99 7.13
C ARG A 415 -9.91 -35.49 7.43
N VAL A 416 -8.72 -34.90 7.33
CA VAL A 416 -8.56 -33.44 7.46
C VAL A 416 -9.31 -32.71 6.34
N LEU A 417 -9.20 -33.20 5.10
CA LEU A 417 -9.89 -32.62 3.95
C LEU A 417 -11.42 -32.72 4.09
N SER A 418 -11.96 -33.83 4.60
CA SER A 418 -13.41 -33.98 4.80
C SER A 418 -13.96 -33.04 5.88
N LEU A 419 -13.15 -32.68 6.88
CA LEU A 419 -13.51 -31.72 7.93
C LEU A 419 -13.41 -30.26 7.48
N ASN A 420 -12.84 -29.97 6.31
CA ASN A 420 -12.57 -28.61 5.83
C ASN A 420 -13.19 -28.36 4.43
N PRO A 421 -14.51 -28.07 4.35
CA PRO A 421 -15.17 -27.81 3.07
C PRO A 421 -14.75 -26.48 2.42
N LEU A 422 -14.07 -25.59 3.17
CA LEU A 422 -13.67 -24.25 2.73
C LEU A 422 -12.34 -24.22 1.94
N VAL A 423 -11.68 -25.36 1.76
CA VAL A 423 -10.40 -25.43 1.05
C VAL A 423 -10.58 -25.04 -0.42
N SER A 424 -9.93 -23.95 -0.82
CA SER A 424 -9.91 -23.42 -2.18
C SER A 424 -8.63 -23.74 -2.94
N SER A 425 -7.52 -23.97 -2.22
CA SER A 425 -6.21 -24.26 -2.79
C SER A 425 -5.58 -25.49 -2.15
N PHE A 426 -5.15 -26.44 -2.97
CA PHE A 426 -4.50 -27.66 -2.53
C PHE A 426 -3.25 -27.95 -3.36
N THR A 427 -2.12 -28.18 -2.69
CA THR A 427 -0.83 -28.44 -3.33
C THR A 427 -0.19 -29.70 -2.74
N LEU A 428 0.17 -30.66 -3.60
CA LEU A 428 0.92 -31.86 -3.26
C LEU A 428 2.05 -32.07 -4.27
N ASN A 429 3.24 -31.55 -3.95
CA ASN A 429 4.38 -31.55 -4.88
C ASN A 429 5.46 -32.53 -4.43
N LYS A 430 6.12 -33.19 -5.39
CA LYS A 430 7.31 -34.05 -5.17
C LYS A 430 7.12 -35.12 -4.09
N LEU A 431 5.94 -35.73 -4.02
CA LEU A 431 5.66 -36.87 -3.15
C LEU A 431 5.96 -38.18 -3.90
N GLY A 432 6.49 -39.18 -3.18
CA GLY A 432 6.67 -40.53 -3.71
C GLY A 432 6.02 -41.59 -2.81
N GLY A 433 5.69 -42.75 -3.36
CA GLY A 433 5.33 -43.95 -2.59
C GLY A 433 3.84 -44.27 -2.49
N GLY A 434 3.05 -43.99 -3.53
CA GLY A 434 1.62 -44.30 -3.62
C GLY A 434 0.72 -43.29 -2.89
N ALA A 435 1.27 -42.14 -2.51
CA ALA A 435 0.64 -41.22 -1.57
C ALA A 435 -0.42 -40.31 -2.22
N VAL A 436 -0.26 -40.00 -3.52
CA VAL A 436 -1.08 -38.97 -4.19
C VAL A 436 -2.36 -39.57 -4.77
N ALA A 437 -2.30 -40.78 -5.34
CA ALA A 437 -3.45 -41.41 -6.00
C ALA A 437 -4.68 -41.57 -5.08
N PRO A 438 -4.57 -42.06 -3.83
CA PRO A 438 -5.74 -42.19 -2.95
C PRO A 438 -6.38 -40.85 -2.58
N VAL A 439 -5.58 -39.77 -2.50
CA VAL A 439 -6.10 -38.42 -2.24
C VAL A 439 -6.88 -37.91 -3.46
N LEU A 440 -6.37 -38.14 -4.67
CA LEU A 440 -7.07 -37.79 -5.90
C LEU A 440 -8.37 -38.59 -6.09
N GLU A 441 -8.36 -39.88 -5.76
CA GLU A 441 -9.58 -40.71 -5.75
C GLU A 441 -10.61 -40.19 -4.75
N ALA A 442 -10.19 -39.80 -3.55
CA ALA A 442 -11.07 -39.20 -2.55
C ALA A 442 -11.65 -37.85 -3.03
N LEU A 443 -10.84 -36.99 -3.66
CA LEU A 443 -11.31 -35.72 -4.26
C LEU A 443 -12.25 -35.93 -5.45
N GLY A 444 -12.10 -37.05 -6.17
CA GLY A 444 -12.97 -37.45 -7.29
C GLY A 444 -14.22 -38.22 -6.87
N SER A 445 -14.38 -38.53 -5.59
CA SER A 445 -15.53 -39.25 -5.05
C SER A 445 -16.86 -38.50 -5.25
N PRO A 446 -17.99 -39.21 -5.32
CA PRO A 446 -19.31 -38.59 -5.52
C PRO A 446 -19.73 -37.65 -4.38
N ASP A 447 -19.09 -37.78 -3.21
CA ASP A 447 -19.35 -36.94 -2.03
C ASP A 447 -18.74 -35.53 -2.15
N GLN A 448 -17.99 -35.26 -3.22
CA GLN A 448 -17.46 -33.93 -3.60
C GLN A 448 -16.75 -33.22 -2.45
N MET A 449 -15.72 -33.88 -1.92
CA MET A 449 -14.81 -33.31 -0.92
C MET A 449 -14.24 -31.97 -1.37
N CYS A 450 -14.19 -31.00 -0.45
CA CYS A 450 -13.72 -29.62 -0.70
C CYS A 450 -14.47 -28.95 -1.88
N PRO A 451 -15.77 -28.64 -1.73
CA PRO A 451 -16.59 -28.11 -2.82
C PRO A 451 -16.06 -26.79 -3.40
N LEU A 452 -15.32 -25.99 -2.62
CA LEU A 452 -14.76 -24.70 -3.05
C LEU A 452 -13.36 -24.79 -3.69
N LEU A 453 -12.80 -25.99 -3.89
CA LEU A 453 -11.47 -26.15 -4.46
C LEU A 453 -11.40 -25.66 -5.91
N THR A 454 -10.61 -24.61 -6.14
CA THR A 454 -10.39 -23.96 -7.44
C THR A 454 -8.96 -24.11 -7.96
N HIS A 455 -7.98 -24.27 -7.05
CA HIS A 455 -6.56 -24.39 -7.39
C HIS A 455 -6.00 -25.74 -6.94
N LEU A 456 -5.47 -26.53 -7.88
CA LEU A 456 -4.81 -27.81 -7.63
C LEU A 456 -3.41 -27.81 -8.26
N ASP A 457 -2.38 -28.01 -7.43
CA ASP A 457 -0.99 -28.16 -7.88
C ASP A 457 -0.45 -29.53 -7.45
N LEU A 458 0.01 -30.32 -8.41
CA LEU A 458 0.49 -31.68 -8.23
C LEU A 458 1.88 -31.89 -8.85
N SER A 459 2.65 -30.80 -8.98
CA SER A 459 3.91 -30.79 -9.72
C SER A 459 4.92 -31.83 -9.22
N SER A 460 5.65 -32.43 -10.17
CA SER A 460 6.68 -33.46 -9.99
C SER A 460 6.20 -34.70 -9.22
N SER A 461 4.90 -35.02 -9.28
CA SER A 461 4.32 -36.24 -8.72
C SER A 461 4.19 -37.31 -9.80
N SER A 462 4.99 -38.36 -9.73
CA SER A 462 5.08 -39.39 -10.79
C SER A 462 3.82 -40.26 -10.94
N GLU A 463 2.94 -40.23 -9.95
CA GLU A 463 1.76 -41.12 -9.81
C GLU A 463 0.46 -40.50 -10.34
N VAL A 464 0.53 -39.27 -10.88
CA VAL A 464 -0.66 -38.55 -11.36
C VAL A 464 -1.01 -39.03 -12.76
N GLU A 465 -2.14 -39.74 -12.88
CA GLU A 465 -2.68 -40.19 -14.17
C GLU A 465 -3.67 -39.17 -14.77
N SER A 466 -3.61 -38.99 -16.09
CA SER A 466 -4.60 -38.19 -16.83
C SER A 466 -6.04 -38.65 -16.57
N SER A 467 -6.27 -39.96 -16.38
CA SER A 467 -7.58 -40.58 -16.19
C SER A 467 -8.29 -40.07 -14.92
N LEU A 468 -7.55 -40.01 -13.80
CA LEU A 468 -8.03 -39.55 -12.50
C LEU A 468 -8.32 -38.05 -12.50
N LEU A 469 -7.42 -37.25 -13.06
CA LEU A 469 -7.62 -35.80 -13.19
C LEU A 469 -8.84 -35.47 -14.05
N THR A 470 -9.02 -36.20 -15.15
CA THR A 470 -10.18 -36.06 -16.02
C THR A 470 -11.48 -36.34 -15.26
N ARG A 471 -11.50 -37.40 -14.44
CA ARG A 471 -12.65 -37.73 -13.58
C ARG A 471 -12.98 -36.62 -12.59
N ILE A 472 -11.97 -36.05 -11.93
CA ILE A 472 -12.17 -34.95 -10.96
C ILE A 472 -12.76 -33.72 -11.66
N VAL A 473 -12.17 -33.30 -12.80
CA VAL A 473 -12.62 -32.13 -13.56
C VAL A 473 -14.04 -32.35 -14.10
N ILE A 474 -14.33 -33.52 -14.68
CA ILE A 474 -15.69 -33.85 -15.19
C ILE A 474 -16.71 -33.86 -14.05
N SER A 475 -16.40 -34.50 -12.91
CA SER A 475 -17.29 -34.57 -11.75
C SER A 475 -17.69 -33.16 -11.29
N ARG A 476 -16.72 -32.23 -11.17
CA ARG A 476 -16.98 -30.84 -10.77
C ARG A 476 -17.67 -30.00 -11.84
N LEU A 477 -17.36 -30.20 -13.12
CA LEU A 477 -18.08 -29.56 -14.22
C LEU A 477 -19.56 -29.99 -14.22
N SER A 478 -19.85 -31.28 -14.06
CA SER A 478 -21.21 -31.81 -14.00
C SER A 478 -22.01 -31.29 -12.79
N ALA A 479 -21.32 -31.08 -11.66
CA ALA A 479 -21.90 -30.49 -10.46
C ALA A 479 -22.23 -28.99 -10.63
N ALA A 480 -21.33 -28.24 -11.27
CA ALA A 480 -21.50 -26.81 -11.54
C ALA A 480 -22.59 -26.52 -12.60
N ILE A 481 -22.88 -27.47 -13.50
CA ILE A 481 -23.92 -27.36 -14.55
C ILE A 481 -25.33 -27.65 -14.01
N LYS A 482 -25.50 -28.07 -12.74
CA LYS A 482 -26.82 -28.18 -12.10
C LYS A 482 -27.20 -26.91 -11.30
N PRO A 483 -27.67 -25.81 -11.92
CA PRO A 483 -28.56 -24.86 -11.25
C PRO A 483 -30.01 -25.10 -11.68
N THR A 484 -30.88 -25.37 -10.71
CA THR A 484 -32.31 -24.98 -10.72
C THR A 484 -33.10 -25.26 -12.02
N SER A 485 -33.57 -26.49 -12.24
CA SER A 485 -34.74 -26.73 -13.11
C SER A 485 -35.59 -27.92 -12.62
N SER A 486 -36.32 -27.69 -11.54
CA SER A 486 -37.68 -28.22 -11.30
C SER A 486 -38.10 -27.85 -9.87
N ARG A 487 -38.67 -26.64 -9.71
CA ARG A 487 -39.62 -26.42 -8.62
C ARG A 487 -40.95 -27.00 -9.08
N THR A 488 -41.17 -28.27 -8.78
CA THR A 488 -42.51 -28.78 -8.52
C THR A 488 -42.57 -29.10 -7.05
N GLU A 489 -43.58 -28.53 -6.40
CA GLU A 489 -43.91 -28.67 -5.00
C GLU A 489 -44.06 -30.15 -4.64
N GLU A 490 -43.34 -30.61 -3.62
CA GLU A 490 -43.87 -31.19 -2.39
C GLU A 490 -42.84 -32.08 -1.69
N THR A 491 -42.81 -31.93 -0.36
CA THR A 491 -42.08 -32.70 0.67
C THR A 491 -40.63 -32.30 0.99
N MET A 492 -40.49 -31.89 2.25
CA MET A 492 -39.33 -31.36 2.95
C MET A 492 -38.28 -32.45 3.22
N SER A 493 -37.01 -32.18 2.87
CA SER A 493 -35.78 -32.47 3.65
C SER A 493 -34.54 -32.76 2.78
N GLU A 494 -34.22 -31.91 1.78
CA GLU A 494 -32.87 -31.90 1.20
C GLU A 494 -32.16 -30.62 1.65
N SER A 495 -31.37 -30.75 2.72
CA SER A 495 -30.40 -29.76 3.17
C SER A 495 -29.52 -29.30 2.00
N GLU A 496 -29.35 -27.98 1.89
CA GLU A 496 -28.48 -27.27 0.93
C GLU A 496 -27.20 -28.05 0.61
N ARG A 497 -27.13 -28.69 -0.57
CA ARG A 497 -25.86 -29.24 -1.05
C ARG A 497 -24.93 -28.07 -1.35
N PRO A 498 -23.69 -28.05 -0.83
CA PRO A 498 -22.78 -26.92 -1.01
C PRO A 498 -22.50 -26.70 -2.50
N ARG A 499 -22.51 -25.45 -2.95
CA ARG A 499 -22.19 -25.08 -4.32
C ARG A 499 -20.77 -25.51 -4.65
N VAL A 500 -20.62 -26.38 -5.66
CA VAL A 500 -19.32 -26.91 -6.08
C VAL A 500 -18.74 -26.03 -7.18
N GLU A 501 -17.52 -25.56 -6.94
CA GLU A 501 -16.77 -24.70 -7.85
C GLU A 501 -15.97 -25.52 -8.87
N LYS A 502 -15.76 -24.91 -10.04
CA LYS A 502 -14.90 -25.47 -11.09
C LYS A 502 -13.44 -25.33 -10.70
N ILE A 503 -12.62 -26.28 -11.14
CA ILE A 503 -11.15 -26.13 -11.07
C ILE A 503 -10.76 -25.05 -12.08
N LEU A 504 -10.24 -23.94 -11.58
CA LEU A 504 -9.78 -22.81 -12.40
C LEU A 504 -8.30 -22.94 -12.75
N SER A 505 -7.51 -23.52 -11.84
CA SER A 505 -6.06 -23.68 -11.99
C SER A 505 -5.65 -25.12 -11.71
N LEU A 506 -4.98 -25.74 -12.67
CA LEU A 506 -4.41 -27.08 -12.55
C LEU A 506 -2.95 -27.06 -13.03
N ILE A 507 -2.03 -27.34 -12.12
CA ILE A 507 -0.58 -27.39 -12.39
C ILE A 507 -0.11 -28.83 -12.21
N VAL A 508 0.46 -29.41 -13.28
CA VAL A 508 0.93 -30.79 -13.32
C VAL A 508 2.32 -30.87 -13.96
N ASP A 509 3.15 -29.85 -13.69
CA ASP A 509 4.50 -29.76 -14.26
C ASP A 509 5.36 -30.95 -13.83
N GLU A 510 6.17 -31.49 -14.72
CA GLU A 510 7.06 -32.65 -14.51
C GLU A 510 6.36 -33.97 -14.12
N CYS A 511 5.04 -34.09 -14.27
CA CYS A 511 4.31 -35.34 -14.03
C CYS A 511 4.46 -36.33 -15.20
N THR A 512 4.95 -37.54 -14.94
CA THR A 512 5.21 -38.56 -15.97
C THR A 512 3.96 -39.30 -16.46
N GLY A 513 2.88 -39.30 -15.67
CA GLY A 513 1.63 -40.01 -15.98
C GLY A 513 0.63 -39.25 -16.85
N ILE A 514 0.99 -38.06 -17.34
CA ILE A 514 0.13 -37.24 -18.19
C ILE A 514 0.33 -37.59 -19.67
N THR A 515 -0.73 -38.09 -20.30
CA THR A 515 -0.72 -38.43 -21.73
C THR A 515 -0.84 -37.17 -22.60
N THR A 516 -0.07 -37.09 -23.69
CA THR A 516 -0.09 -35.95 -24.62
C THR A 516 -1.48 -35.69 -25.22
N ASP A 517 -2.26 -36.74 -25.40
CA ASP A 517 -3.60 -36.68 -26.00
C ASP A 517 -4.63 -36.01 -25.07
N SER A 518 -4.38 -35.99 -23.75
CA SER A 518 -5.26 -35.36 -22.77
C SER A 518 -5.04 -33.85 -22.62
N LEU A 519 -3.89 -33.33 -23.07
CA LEU A 519 -3.51 -31.91 -22.89
C LEU A 519 -4.47 -30.90 -23.56
N PRO A 520 -4.94 -31.13 -24.81
CA PRO A 520 -5.90 -30.21 -25.44
C PRO A 520 -7.19 -30.11 -24.65
N TRP A 521 -7.68 -31.23 -24.13
CA TRP A 521 -8.91 -31.30 -23.35
C TRP A 521 -8.81 -30.49 -22.05
N PHE A 522 -7.69 -30.59 -21.32
CA PHE A 522 -7.48 -29.80 -20.11
C PHE A 522 -7.41 -28.28 -20.39
N ARG A 523 -6.74 -27.87 -21.48
CA ARG A 523 -6.65 -26.45 -21.88
C ARG A 523 -8.00 -25.84 -22.26
N GLU A 524 -8.95 -26.65 -22.72
CA GLU A 524 -10.31 -26.21 -23.05
C GLU A 524 -11.22 -26.13 -21.80
N ASN A 525 -11.01 -27.02 -20.82
CA ASN A 525 -11.91 -27.19 -19.67
C ASN A 525 -11.41 -26.53 -18.37
N VAL A 526 -10.13 -26.15 -18.29
CA VAL A 526 -9.51 -25.47 -17.15
C VAL A 526 -8.90 -24.15 -17.61
N LEU A 527 -9.24 -23.04 -16.93
CA LEU A 527 -8.84 -21.69 -17.34
C LEU A 527 -7.31 -21.51 -17.34
N TYR A 528 -6.63 -22.02 -16.32
CA TYR A 528 -5.18 -22.00 -16.19
C TYR A 528 -4.66 -23.42 -16.03
N PHE A 529 -4.09 -23.97 -17.11
CA PHE A 529 -3.49 -25.31 -17.12
C PHE A 529 -2.00 -25.22 -17.44
N SER A 530 -1.14 -25.71 -16.55
CA SER A 530 0.31 -25.80 -16.75
C SER A 530 0.77 -27.25 -16.81
N TYR A 531 1.55 -27.55 -17.85
CA TYR A 531 2.26 -28.82 -18.01
C TYR A 531 3.60 -28.56 -18.73
N VAL A 532 4.69 -28.65 -17.98
CA VAL A 532 6.07 -28.55 -18.46
C VAL A 532 6.79 -29.88 -18.26
N THR A 533 7.33 -30.48 -19.33
CA THR A 533 8.15 -31.69 -19.20
C THR A 533 9.56 -31.34 -18.72
N ARG A 534 10.16 -32.21 -17.89
CA ARG A 534 11.53 -32.07 -17.43
C ARG A 534 12.49 -32.28 -18.60
N GLN A 535 12.79 -31.23 -19.37
CA GLN A 535 13.87 -31.28 -20.35
C GLN A 535 15.17 -31.48 -19.58
N GLY A 536 15.84 -32.60 -19.84
CA GLY A 536 17.13 -32.90 -19.21
C GLY A 536 18.08 -31.72 -19.41
N ASN A 537 18.80 -31.35 -18.35
CA ASN A 537 19.97 -30.47 -18.44
C ASN A 537 20.95 -31.08 -19.46
N GLY A 538 20.79 -30.71 -20.72
CA GLY A 538 21.82 -30.83 -21.71
C GLY A 538 22.95 -29.92 -21.28
N ARG A 539 24.00 -30.52 -20.71
CA ARG A 539 25.31 -29.89 -20.63
C ARG A 539 25.63 -29.28 -22.00
N ARG A 540 25.74 -27.95 -22.04
CA ARG A 540 26.62 -27.24 -22.95
C ARG A 540 27.36 -26.19 -22.14
#